data_AF-A0A9P3EF13-F1
#
_entry.id   AF-A0A9P3EF13-F1
#
_cell.length_a   1.000
_cell.length_b   1.000
_cell.length_c   1.000
_cell.angle_alpha   90.00
_cell.angle_beta   90.00
_cell.angle_gamma   90.00
#
_symmetry.space_group_name_H-M   'P 1'
#
loop_
_entity.id
_entity.type
_entity.pdbx_description
1 polymer ?
#
loop_
_entity_poly.entity_id
_entity_poly.type
_entity_poly.pdbx_seq_one_letter_code
_entity_poly.pdbx_strand_id
1 'polypeptide(L)'
;MSGTNLRAPAVLGVDIGSTNSKVVVVDMRGGVVSRCSRPTPRGTSDLSVSAEVLLETLEDMVIEACGAQYGIQAIAIAGIGEDGVLVDSKLMPVVPALAWFDPRRNAIFEKIERHLAPNVDMGVATDPSRALAGWVWAREQPNTESAHTWLALTDFAASRWAQTPFMSDTLAARTGAWNVNSGTWDAERVSLCLGSSSFLPPVRKTGDVIGELRSRRLAEAGVVLPEAVVVAGGHDHPIGGWGVTQMHRGAVLDSMGTAEVVVAQASSLVSGNPDLDVAQGIRGNARTLLTVQELNRNVDWASQDPEVNRALRMIISGKLKPDSYLDSDCFIVGGRGGSMPSFSVDAPSCAISKASAVAGVLSRAGNDAVKRVAQYMPANAAFYCAGGWARSPGWLRLKQSLSDAELRVIAEPEVTAVGAALLAAAAIGGDVDAGVALSGDVKPSRTVFAPLPAALAR
;
A
#
# COMPACT_ATOMS: atom_id res chain seq x y z
N MET A 1 -23.62 8.06 39.59
CA MET A 1 -23.54 6.83 38.77
C MET A 1 -24.16 7.13 37.42
N SER A 2 -23.38 7.70 36.50
CA SER A 2 -23.79 7.92 35.11
C SER A 2 -23.63 6.60 34.38
N GLY A 3 -24.71 6.06 33.82
CA GLY A 3 -24.69 4.80 33.08
C GLY A 3 -23.63 4.86 31.99
N THR A 4 -22.60 4.02 32.09
CA THR A 4 -21.67 3.78 31.00
C THR A 4 -22.48 3.14 29.89
N ASN A 5 -22.77 3.91 28.82
CA ASN A 5 -23.17 3.30 27.56
C ASN A 5 -22.04 2.35 27.16
N LEU A 6 -22.27 1.05 27.35
CA LEU A 6 -21.29 0.02 27.00
C LEU A 6 -21.15 0.03 25.48
N ARG A 7 -20.03 0.55 25.01
CA ARG A 7 -19.63 0.49 23.61
C ARG A 7 -19.38 -0.97 23.24
N ALA A 8 -19.86 -1.39 22.07
CA ALA A 8 -19.58 -2.71 21.54
C ALA A 8 -18.09 -2.81 21.13
N PRO A 9 -17.42 -3.94 21.40
CA PRO A 9 -16.04 -4.15 20.98
C PRO A 9 -15.92 -4.20 19.46
N ALA A 10 -14.86 -3.57 18.95
CA ALA A 10 -14.51 -3.57 17.54
C ALA A 10 -12.98 -3.53 17.37
N VAL A 11 -12.53 -3.98 16.20
CA VAL A 11 -11.13 -3.84 15.76
C VAL A 11 -11.03 -2.76 14.70
N LEU A 12 -9.95 -1.99 14.75
CA LEU A 12 -9.75 -0.87 13.86
C LEU A 12 -8.54 -1.09 12.97
N GLY A 13 -8.71 -0.66 11.73
CA GLY A 13 -7.63 -0.60 10.76
C GLY A 13 -7.50 0.81 10.21
N VAL A 14 -6.27 1.27 10.15
CA VAL A 14 -5.91 2.57 9.58
C VAL A 14 -5.11 2.33 8.30
N ASP A 15 -5.39 3.10 7.25
CA ASP A 15 -4.62 3.13 6.00
C ASP A 15 -4.10 4.55 5.78
N ILE A 16 -2.79 4.77 5.99
CA ILE A 16 -2.12 6.04 5.76
C ILE A 16 -1.60 6.06 4.33
N GLY A 17 -2.45 6.51 3.42
CA GLY A 17 -2.10 6.64 2.00
C GLY A 17 -1.38 7.95 1.67
N SER A 18 -0.87 8.04 0.45
CA SER A 18 -0.18 9.24 -0.02
C SER A 18 -1.09 10.48 -0.11
N THR A 19 -2.36 10.28 -0.49
CA THR A 19 -3.34 11.35 -0.69
C THR A 19 -4.35 11.44 0.45
N ASN A 20 -4.83 10.31 0.96
CA ASN A 20 -5.82 10.24 2.02
C ASN A 20 -5.41 9.21 3.06
N SER A 21 -5.69 9.53 4.32
CA SER A 21 -5.74 8.58 5.42
C SER A 21 -7.17 8.08 5.58
N LYS A 22 -7.33 6.79 5.90
CA LYS A 22 -8.63 6.18 6.18
C LYS A 22 -8.61 5.42 7.50
N VAL A 23 -9.76 5.39 8.16
CA VAL A 23 -10.02 4.56 9.34
C VAL A 23 -11.23 3.70 9.06
N VAL A 24 -11.14 2.41 9.37
CA VAL A 24 -12.24 1.44 9.26
C VAL A 24 -12.47 0.78 10.60
N VAL A 25 -13.74 0.68 11.01
CA VAL A 25 -14.18 -0.07 12.19
C VAL A 25 -14.83 -1.36 11.71
N VAL A 26 -14.31 -2.49 12.18
CA VAL A 26 -14.86 -3.83 11.92
C VAL A 26 -15.37 -4.39 13.24
N ASP A 27 -16.64 -4.78 13.26
CA ASP A 27 -17.21 -5.46 14.43
C ASP A 27 -16.66 -6.88 14.59
N MET A 28 -16.91 -7.50 15.73
CA MET A 28 -16.42 -8.86 16.00
C MET A 28 -17.05 -9.96 15.14
N ARG A 29 -18.03 -9.64 14.28
CA ARG A 29 -18.62 -10.56 13.30
C ARG A 29 -18.00 -10.41 11.91
N GLY A 30 -17.11 -9.43 11.70
CA GLY A 30 -16.52 -9.10 10.40
C GLY A 30 -17.27 -8.02 9.64
N GLY A 31 -18.35 -7.46 10.18
CA GLY A 31 -19.06 -6.37 9.53
C GLY A 31 -18.24 -5.08 9.55
N VAL A 32 -18.03 -4.47 8.39
CA VAL A 32 -17.50 -3.09 8.34
C VAL A 32 -18.63 -2.12 8.71
N VAL A 33 -18.58 -1.60 9.93
CA VAL A 33 -19.66 -0.81 10.54
C VAL A 33 -19.48 0.70 10.39
N SER A 34 -18.24 1.15 10.16
CA SER A 34 -17.93 2.57 9.98
C SER A 34 -16.66 2.77 9.16
N ARG A 35 -16.60 3.88 8.41
CA ARG A 35 -15.45 4.32 7.63
C ARG A 35 -15.30 5.83 7.75
N CYS A 36 -14.07 6.31 7.88
CA CYS A 36 -13.73 7.72 7.81
C CYS A 36 -12.56 7.91 6.84
N SER A 37 -12.57 8.98 6.05
CA SER A 37 -11.48 9.36 5.15
C SER A 37 -11.20 10.85 5.26
N ARG A 38 -9.92 11.22 5.33
CA ARG A 38 -9.45 12.61 5.32
C ARG A 38 -8.20 12.72 4.46
N PRO A 39 -7.93 13.90 3.84
CA PRO A 39 -6.65 14.14 3.19
C PRO A 39 -5.48 13.91 4.15
N THR A 40 -4.43 13.24 3.68
CA THR A 40 -3.19 13.08 4.45
C THR A 40 -2.54 14.46 4.60
N PRO A 41 -2.25 14.94 5.83
CA PRO A 41 -1.78 16.30 6.04
C PRO A 41 -0.38 16.48 5.42
N ARG A 42 -0.26 17.39 4.45
CA ARG A 42 0.99 17.73 3.77
C ARG A 42 1.20 19.24 3.73
N GLY A 43 2.48 19.64 3.78
CA GLY A 43 2.89 21.01 3.50
C GLY A 43 2.49 21.42 2.09
N THR A 44 1.84 22.57 1.97
CA THR A 44 1.33 23.09 0.68
C THR A 44 2.46 23.47 -0.28
N SER A 45 3.61 23.87 0.24
CA SER A 45 4.77 24.32 -0.53
C SER A 45 5.86 23.27 -0.72
N ASP A 46 5.94 22.25 0.15
CA ASP A 46 7.09 21.33 0.19
C ASP A 46 6.73 19.86 0.34
N LEU A 47 5.44 19.48 0.27
CA LEU A 47 4.94 18.10 0.34
C LEU A 47 5.28 17.33 1.63
N SER A 48 5.98 17.96 2.58
CA SER A 48 6.44 17.34 3.81
C SER A 48 5.26 17.00 4.72
N VAL A 49 5.43 15.98 5.57
CA VAL A 49 4.36 15.55 6.49
C VAL A 49 4.77 15.85 7.93
N SER A 50 3.94 16.61 8.64
CA SER A 50 4.07 16.74 10.09
C SER A 50 3.48 15.51 10.77
N ALA A 51 4.33 14.75 11.46
CA ALA A 51 3.90 13.53 12.15
C ALA A 51 2.93 13.81 13.31
N GLU A 52 3.04 14.94 14.02
CA GLU A 52 2.07 15.32 15.06
C GLU A 52 0.71 15.67 14.45
N VAL A 53 0.66 16.44 13.36
CA VAL A 53 -0.62 16.78 12.70
C VAL A 53 -1.28 15.52 12.15
N LEU A 54 -0.48 14.57 11.62
CA LEU A 54 -0.99 13.27 11.21
C LEU A 54 -1.56 12.48 12.39
N LEU A 55 -0.83 12.37 13.51
CA LEU A 55 -1.32 11.70 14.72
C LEU A 55 -2.63 12.32 15.20
N GLU A 56 -2.70 13.64 15.29
CA GLU A 56 -3.91 14.34 15.73
C GLU A 56 -5.10 14.06 14.80
N THR A 57 -4.87 14.09 13.49
CA THR A 57 -5.87 13.79 12.46
C THR A 57 -6.37 12.35 12.59
N LEU A 58 -5.47 11.38 12.80
CA LEU A 58 -5.83 9.97 12.96
C LEU A 58 -6.66 9.75 14.22
N GLU A 59 -6.32 10.40 15.34
CA GLU A 59 -7.10 10.30 16.57
C GLU A 59 -8.51 10.87 16.40
N ASP A 60 -8.66 12.01 15.72
CA ASP A 60 -9.98 12.58 15.41
C ASP A 60 -10.82 11.64 14.53
N MET A 61 -10.20 11.05 13.50
CA MET A 61 -10.87 10.07 12.64
C MET A 61 -11.28 8.81 13.39
N VAL A 62 -10.44 8.31 14.31
CA VAL A 62 -10.76 7.15 15.16
C VAL A 62 -11.95 7.44 16.07
N ILE A 63 -11.98 8.63 16.70
CA ILE A 63 -13.09 9.06 17.55
C ILE A 63 -14.38 9.17 16.73
N GLU A 64 -14.33 9.83 15.58
CA GLU A 64 -15.46 9.96 14.66
C GLU A 64 -15.99 8.60 14.21
N ALA A 65 -15.10 7.71 13.78
CA ALA A 65 -15.49 6.41 13.25
C ALA A 65 -16.10 5.50 14.32
N CYS A 66 -15.62 5.56 15.57
CA CYS A 66 -16.20 4.82 16.69
C CYS A 66 -17.57 5.35 17.13
N GLY A 67 -17.82 6.66 16.94
CA GLY A 67 -19.07 7.32 17.31
C GLY A 67 -19.40 7.16 18.80
N ALA A 68 -20.64 6.81 19.13
CA ALA A 68 -21.06 6.43 20.49
C ALA A 68 -21.24 4.91 20.67
N GLN A 69 -21.09 4.12 19.60
CA GLN A 69 -21.51 2.73 19.54
C GLN A 69 -20.37 1.74 19.76
N TYR A 70 -19.16 2.06 19.29
CA TYR A 70 -18.04 1.12 19.25
C TYR A 70 -16.87 1.58 20.10
N GLY A 71 -16.10 0.62 20.60
CA GLY A 71 -14.87 0.84 21.35
C GLY A 71 -13.75 -0.05 20.81
N ILE A 72 -12.53 0.45 20.91
CA ILE A 72 -11.32 -0.14 20.34
C ILE A 72 -10.87 -1.30 21.23
N GLN A 73 -10.90 -2.51 20.71
CA GLN A 73 -10.27 -3.69 21.33
C GLN A 73 -8.83 -3.90 20.82
N ALA A 74 -8.60 -3.65 19.53
CA ALA A 74 -7.28 -3.66 18.92
C ALA A 74 -7.24 -2.72 17.72
N ILE A 75 -6.07 -2.15 17.45
CA ILE A 75 -5.83 -1.25 16.30
C ILE A 75 -4.51 -1.57 15.62
N ALA A 76 -4.50 -1.58 14.29
CA ALA A 76 -3.28 -1.66 13.48
C ALA A 76 -3.29 -0.60 12.37
N ILE A 77 -2.09 -0.19 11.95
CA ILE A 77 -1.89 0.85 10.93
C ILE A 77 -1.13 0.27 9.74
N ALA A 78 -1.75 0.32 8.57
CA ALA A 78 -1.12 0.10 7.28
C ALA A 78 -0.83 1.44 6.61
N GLY A 79 0.18 1.51 5.74
CA GLY A 79 0.44 2.76 5.01
C GLY A 79 1.71 2.76 4.17
N ILE A 80 2.08 3.96 3.74
CA ILE A 80 3.29 4.24 2.94
C ILE A 80 4.53 3.57 3.55
N GLY A 81 5.38 3.02 2.68
CA GLY A 81 6.55 2.24 3.06
C GLY A 81 7.78 3.06 3.45
N GLU A 82 7.96 4.22 2.84
CA GLU A 82 9.26 4.86 2.70
C GLU A 82 9.42 6.19 3.47
N ASP A 83 8.32 6.72 4.00
CA ASP A 83 8.28 7.99 4.73
C ASP A 83 8.57 7.76 6.22
N GLY A 84 9.20 8.73 6.88
CA GLY A 84 9.40 8.68 8.33
C GLY A 84 10.13 9.89 8.88
N VAL A 85 10.28 9.92 10.21
CA VAL A 85 10.77 11.06 10.98
C VAL A 85 11.81 10.64 12.00
N LEU A 86 12.77 11.53 12.28
CA LEU A 86 13.56 11.43 13.50
C LEU A 86 12.73 11.93 14.68
N VAL A 87 12.76 11.20 15.78
CA VAL A 87 12.08 11.55 17.03
C VAL A 87 13.08 11.59 18.19
N ASP A 88 12.76 12.37 19.20
CA ASP A 88 13.54 12.43 20.45
C ASP A 88 13.24 11.23 21.38
N SER A 89 13.87 11.21 22.56
CA SER A 89 13.67 10.15 23.57
C SER A 89 12.23 10.08 24.13
N LYS A 90 11.38 11.08 23.86
CA LYS A 90 9.96 11.12 24.22
C LYS A 90 9.06 10.83 23.02
N LEU A 91 9.64 10.36 21.92
CA LEU A 91 8.96 10.10 20.65
C LEU A 91 8.34 11.37 20.02
N MET A 92 8.82 12.57 20.36
CA MET A 92 8.38 13.79 19.68
C MET A 92 9.16 13.95 18.37
N PRO A 93 8.51 14.23 17.23
CA PRO A 93 9.21 14.43 15.97
C PRO A 93 10.07 15.69 16.04
N VAL A 94 11.32 15.53 15.60
CA VAL A 94 12.32 16.61 15.57
C VAL A 94 12.26 17.36 14.24
N VAL A 95 11.88 16.65 13.17
CA VAL A 95 11.80 17.16 11.80
C VAL A 95 10.56 16.57 11.10
N PRO A 96 9.97 17.26 10.10
CA PRO A 96 8.87 16.67 9.32
C PRO A 96 9.36 15.48 8.49
N ALA A 97 8.48 14.68 7.89
CA ALA A 97 8.89 13.61 6.97
C ALA A 97 9.00 14.15 5.54
N LEU A 98 10.05 13.76 4.81
CA LEU A 98 10.14 13.96 3.37
C LEU A 98 9.33 12.89 2.63
N ALA A 99 8.35 13.28 1.82
CA ALA A 99 7.50 12.35 1.08
C ALA A 99 8.30 11.51 0.07
N TRP A 100 7.91 10.24 -0.14
CA TRP A 100 8.62 9.28 -0.99
C TRP A 100 8.69 9.69 -2.46
N PHE A 101 7.69 10.44 -2.92
CA PHE A 101 7.61 10.99 -4.28
C PHE A 101 8.16 12.42 -4.38
N ASP A 102 8.74 12.97 -3.30
CA ASP A 102 9.31 14.30 -3.33
C ASP A 102 10.51 14.37 -4.29
N PRO A 103 10.53 15.29 -5.26
CA PRO A 103 11.59 15.35 -6.27
C PRO A 103 12.98 15.63 -5.69
N ARG A 104 13.08 16.22 -4.49
CA ARG A 104 14.36 16.45 -3.80
C ARG A 104 15.09 15.14 -3.50
N ARG A 105 14.37 14.02 -3.37
CA ARG A 105 14.97 12.70 -3.15
C ARG A 105 15.91 12.28 -4.27
N ASN A 106 15.69 12.71 -5.52
CA ASN A 106 16.60 12.41 -6.62
C ASN A 106 18.00 12.99 -6.38
N ALA A 107 18.07 14.29 -6.06
CA ALA A 107 19.34 14.96 -5.80
C ALA A 107 20.05 14.44 -4.54
N ILE A 108 19.29 13.97 -3.55
CA ILE A 108 19.86 13.28 -2.37
C ILE A 108 20.44 11.93 -2.79
N PHE A 109 19.67 11.15 -3.56
CA PHE A 109 20.06 9.81 -3.99
C PHE A 109 21.30 9.84 -4.89
N GLU A 110 21.41 10.77 -5.84
CA GLU A 110 22.59 10.95 -6.72
C GLU A 110 23.91 11.16 -5.97
N LYS A 111 23.86 11.68 -4.73
CA LYS A 111 25.03 11.88 -3.87
C LYS A 111 25.47 10.57 -3.21
N ILE A 112 24.52 9.72 -2.81
CA ILE A 112 24.81 8.48 -2.07
C ILE A 112 24.92 7.26 -2.98
N GLU A 113 24.25 7.24 -4.13
CA GLU A 113 24.17 6.08 -5.05
C GLU A 113 25.55 5.53 -5.42
N ARG A 114 26.49 6.42 -5.75
CA ARG A 114 27.88 6.06 -6.10
C ARG A 114 28.65 5.36 -4.98
N HIS A 115 28.15 5.44 -3.75
CA HIS A 115 28.75 4.83 -2.57
C HIS A 115 27.96 3.60 -2.08
N LEU A 116 26.81 3.30 -2.69
CA LEU A 116 26.00 2.12 -2.36
C LEU A 116 26.49 0.92 -3.17
N ALA A 117 26.98 -0.11 -2.47
CA ALA A 117 27.28 -1.39 -3.11
C ALA A 117 25.97 -2.01 -3.66
N PRO A 118 25.95 -2.52 -4.91
CA PRO A 118 24.79 -3.26 -5.43
C PRO A 118 24.44 -4.43 -4.51
N ASN A 119 23.18 -4.55 -4.09
CA ASN A 119 22.75 -5.62 -3.20
C ASN A 119 21.34 -6.10 -3.58
N VAL A 120 21.26 -7.32 -4.13
CA VAL A 120 20.01 -7.93 -4.59
C VAL A 120 19.18 -8.54 -3.46
N ASP A 121 19.78 -8.72 -2.27
CA ASP A 121 19.11 -9.32 -1.12
C ASP A 121 18.23 -8.33 -0.34
N MET A 122 18.14 -7.09 -0.81
CA MET A 122 17.24 -6.06 -0.26
C MET A 122 15.76 -6.37 -0.54
N GLY A 123 15.48 -7.24 -1.52
CA GLY A 123 14.12 -7.52 -1.96
C GLY A 123 13.44 -6.35 -2.67
N VAL A 124 14.10 -5.21 -2.84
CA VAL A 124 13.57 -4.05 -3.54
C VAL A 124 14.69 -3.37 -4.34
N ALA A 125 14.31 -2.68 -5.41
CA ALA A 125 15.25 -1.80 -6.11
C ALA A 125 15.76 -0.71 -5.15
N THR A 126 17.07 -0.44 -5.21
CA THR A 126 17.67 0.71 -4.53
C THR A 126 17.46 1.92 -5.42
N ASP A 127 16.51 2.78 -5.07
CA ASP A 127 16.09 3.93 -5.87
C ASP A 127 15.76 5.15 -4.96
N PRO A 128 15.56 6.37 -5.50
CA PRO A 128 15.31 7.57 -4.71
C PRO A 128 14.07 7.52 -3.80
N SER A 129 13.08 6.68 -4.09
CA SER A 129 11.88 6.56 -3.26
C SER A 129 12.16 5.91 -1.91
N ARG A 130 13.20 5.08 -1.79
CA ARG A 130 13.49 4.27 -0.59
C ARG A 130 13.76 5.13 0.66
N ALA A 131 13.53 4.58 1.85
CA ALA A 131 13.69 5.32 3.11
C ALA A 131 15.13 5.86 3.33
N LEU A 132 16.15 5.21 2.78
CA LEU A 132 17.54 5.70 2.82
C LEU A 132 17.72 7.15 2.35
N ALA A 133 16.95 7.62 1.37
CA ALA A 133 17.00 9.02 0.94
C ALA A 133 16.35 9.95 1.98
N GLY A 134 15.26 9.49 2.61
CA GLY A 134 14.62 10.16 3.74
C GLY A 134 15.51 10.22 4.98
N TRP A 135 16.32 9.20 5.24
CA TRP A 135 17.30 9.18 6.35
C TRP A 135 18.37 10.25 6.18
N VAL A 136 18.96 10.36 4.98
CA VAL A 136 19.95 11.41 4.68
C VAL A 136 19.32 12.79 4.86
N TRP A 137 18.14 13.00 4.26
CA TRP A 137 17.43 14.26 4.38
C TRP A 137 17.16 14.64 5.85
N ALA A 138 16.69 13.69 6.67
CA ALA A 138 16.33 13.94 8.06
C ALA A 138 17.55 14.34 8.89
N ARG A 139 18.72 13.76 8.61
CA ARG A 139 19.98 14.09 9.30
C ARG A 139 20.56 15.44 8.91
N GLU A 140 20.34 15.87 7.68
CA GLU A 140 20.81 17.16 7.18
C GLU A 140 19.93 18.34 7.65
N GLN A 141 18.80 18.07 8.30
CA GLN A 141 17.95 19.10 8.87
C GLN A 141 18.58 19.73 10.13
N PRO A 142 18.30 21.02 10.41
CA PRO A 142 18.72 21.66 11.65
C PRO A 142 18.01 21.06 12.88
N ASN A 143 18.60 21.26 14.06
CA ASN A 143 18.04 20.89 15.36
C ASN A 143 17.90 19.37 15.61
N THR A 144 18.72 18.54 14.98
CA THR A 144 18.66 17.07 15.09
C THR A 144 19.46 16.52 16.28
N GLU A 145 20.00 17.38 17.16
CA GLU A 145 20.85 16.97 18.29
C GLU A 145 20.09 16.17 19.35
N SER A 146 18.77 16.37 19.45
CA SER A 146 17.89 15.61 20.35
C SER A 146 17.39 14.30 19.76
N ALA A 147 17.68 14.02 18.48
CA ALA A 147 17.20 12.82 17.80
C ALA A 147 17.72 11.57 18.51
N HIS A 148 16.82 10.61 18.70
CA HIS A 148 17.07 9.36 19.39
C HIS A 148 16.79 8.15 18.51
N THR A 149 15.69 8.17 17.76
CA THR A 149 15.32 7.07 16.86
C THR A 149 14.60 7.59 15.61
N TRP A 150 14.62 6.82 14.53
CA TRP A 150 13.85 7.07 13.32
C TRP A 150 12.63 6.17 13.30
N LEU A 151 11.45 6.75 13.11
CA LEU A 151 10.20 6.00 12.98
C LEU A 151 9.64 6.17 11.57
N ALA A 152 9.26 5.04 10.97
CA ALA A 152 8.45 5.09 9.77
C ALA A 152 7.14 5.82 10.09
N LEU A 153 6.68 6.68 9.19
CA LEU A 153 5.50 7.51 9.41
C LEU A 153 4.26 6.66 9.72
N THR A 154 4.18 5.49 9.08
CA THR A 154 3.14 4.47 9.30
C THR A 154 3.15 3.89 10.71
N ASP A 155 4.33 3.65 11.30
CA ASP A 155 4.46 3.11 12.66
C ASP A 155 4.51 4.22 13.74
N PHE A 156 4.58 5.49 13.35
CA PHE A 156 4.73 6.61 14.29
C PHE A 156 3.57 6.68 15.30
N ALA A 157 2.32 6.73 14.83
CA ALA A 157 1.16 6.82 15.72
C ALA A 157 1.03 5.57 16.61
N ALA A 158 1.27 4.38 16.05
CA ALA A 158 1.30 3.14 16.83
C ALA A 158 2.38 3.15 17.92
N SER A 159 3.58 3.66 17.61
CA SER A 159 4.67 3.82 18.58
C SER A 159 4.33 4.81 19.69
N ARG A 160 3.66 5.92 19.34
CA ARG A 160 3.18 6.93 20.30
C ARG A 160 2.12 6.34 21.24
N TRP A 161 1.14 5.64 20.67
CA TRP A 161 0.07 4.99 21.41
C TRP A 161 0.56 3.87 22.31
N ALA A 162 1.53 3.07 21.87
CA ALA A 162 2.11 2.00 22.68
C ALA A 162 3.26 2.46 23.59
N GLN A 163 3.67 3.74 23.48
CA GLN A 163 4.86 4.30 24.13
C GLN A 163 6.14 3.48 23.90
N THR A 164 6.23 2.82 22.74
CA THR A 164 7.28 1.85 22.41
C THR A 164 7.69 2.05 20.95
N PRO A 165 8.92 2.50 20.66
CA PRO A 165 9.38 2.65 19.28
C PRO A 165 9.60 1.28 18.64
N PHE A 166 9.10 1.09 17.43
CA PHE A 166 9.34 -0.11 16.63
C PHE A 166 9.34 0.21 15.14
N MET A 167 9.79 -0.76 14.35
CA MET A 167 9.57 -0.78 12.90
C MET A 167 9.02 -2.16 12.52
N SER A 168 7.90 -2.20 11.81
CA SER A 168 7.38 -3.43 11.24
C SER A 168 8.31 -3.97 10.15
N ASP A 169 8.48 -5.29 10.11
CA ASP A 169 9.36 -5.97 9.13
C ASP A 169 9.00 -5.68 7.67
N THR A 170 7.70 -5.51 7.37
CA THR A 170 7.25 -5.12 6.03
C THR A 170 7.65 -3.70 5.64
N LEU A 171 7.80 -2.77 6.59
CA LEU A 171 8.37 -1.43 6.35
C LEU A 171 9.89 -1.46 6.31
N ALA A 172 10.54 -2.30 7.12
CA ALA A 172 11.99 -2.49 7.06
C ALA A 172 12.45 -2.87 5.64
N ALA A 173 11.70 -3.75 4.96
CA ALA A 173 11.92 -4.12 3.57
C ALA A 173 11.83 -2.95 2.56
N ARG A 174 11.28 -1.80 2.93
CA ARG A 174 11.16 -0.60 2.07
C ARG A 174 12.30 0.41 2.28
N THR A 175 13.22 0.12 3.20
CA THR A 175 14.33 1.03 3.51
C THR A 175 15.42 1.05 2.45
N GLY A 176 15.60 -0.06 1.73
CA GLY A 176 16.78 -0.29 0.89
C GLY A 176 18.06 -0.57 1.70
N ALA A 177 17.92 -0.87 3.00
CA ALA A 177 19.03 -1.25 3.89
C ALA A 177 18.72 -2.50 4.74
N TRP A 178 17.59 -3.18 4.50
CA TRP A 178 17.17 -4.38 5.20
C TRP A 178 17.34 -5.60 4.29
N ASN A 179 18.16 -6.57 4.72
CA ASN A 179 18.27 -7.83 4.01
C ASN A 179 17.04 -8.69 4.32
N VAL A 180 16.21 -8.94 3.32
CA VAL A 180 14.95 -9.67 3.54
C VAL A 180 15.18 -11.15 3.82
N ASN A 181 16.30 -11.71 3.37
CA ASN A 181 16.64 -13.12 3.57
C ASN A 181 17.11 -13.39 5.01
N SER A 182 18.07 -12.61 5.50
CA SER A 182 18.62 -12.77 6.86
C SER A 182 17.80 -12.07 7.94
N GLY A 183 16.97 -11.07 7.58
CA GLY A 183 16.26 -10.24 8.55
C GLY A 183 17.21 -9.37 9.36
N THR A 184 18.20 -8.78 8.70
CA THR A 184 19.23 -7.94 9.34
C THR A 184 19.48 -6.67 8.54
N TRP A 185 19.91 -5.61 9.22
CA TRP A 185 20.36 -4.37 8.59
C TRP A 185 21.71 -4.54 7.91
N ASP A 186 21.86 -3.91 6.75
CA ASP A 186 23.15 -3.66 6.10
C ASP A 186 23.82 -2.46 6.77
N ALA A 187 24.86 -2.76 7.56
CA ALA A 187 25.51 -1.78 8.42
C ALA A 187 26.18 -0.65 7.62
N GLU A 188 26.71 -0.93 6.43
CA GLU A 188 27.36 0.08 5.59
C GLU A 188 26.33 1.06 5.04
N ARG A 189 25.19 0.55 4.54
CA ARG A 189 24.08 1.39 4.06
C ARG A 189 23.48 2.25 5.16
N VAL A 190 23.28 1.67 6.34
CA VAL A 190 22.79 2.40 7.52
C VAL A 190 23.79 3.48 7.96
N SER A 191 25.08 3.16 8.06
CA SER A 191 26.09 4.15 8.44
C SER A 191 26.18 5.29 7.42
N LEU A 192 26.15 4.98 6.12
CA LEU A 192 26.17 5.98 5.06
C LEU A 192 24.97 6.91 5.11
N CYS A 193 23.76 6.35 5.25
CA CYS A 193 22.52 7.11 5.07
C CYS A 193 21.95 7.68 6.37
N LEU A 194 21.95 6.88 7.44
CA LEU A 194 21.41 7.23 8.77
C LEU A 194 22.50 7.51 9.81
N GLY A 195 23.78 7.33 9.47
CA GLY A 195 24.91 7.64 10.36
C GLY A 195 25.21 6.54 11.37
N SER A 196 24.17 6.02 12.05
CA SER A 196 24.31 4.97 13.06
C SER A 196 23.07 4.09 13.13
N SER A 197 23.27 2.80 13.35
CA SER A 197 22.19 1.85 13.63
C SER A 197 21.49 2.11 14.97
N SER A 198 22.08 2.94 15.85
CA SER A 198 21.43 3.34 17.12
C SER A 198 20.15 4.13 16.91
N PHE A 199 19.97 4.75 15.74
CA PHE A 199 18.71 5.43 15.40
C PHE A 199 17.62 4.44 14.96
N LEU A 200 17.94 3.20 14.62
CA LEU A 200 16.92 2.25 14.17
C LEU A 200 16.22 1.60 15.37
N PRO A 201 14.88 1.63 15.43
CA PRO A 201 14.14 0.97 16.48
C PRO A 201 14.18 -0.56 16.27
N PRO A 202 13.82 -1.35 17.30
CA PRO A 202 13.66 -2.80 17.14
C PRO A 202 12.67 -3.14 16.03
N VAL A 203 13.06 -4.08 15.15
CA VAL A 203 12.17 -4.60 14.12
C VAL A 203 11.21 -5.62 14.74
N ARG A 204 9.91 -5.45 14.49
CA ARG A 204 8.83 -6.31 14.97
C ARG A 204 8.14 -7.00 13.80
N LYS A 205 7.61 -8.20 14.04
CA LYS A 205 6.86 -8.89 12.99
C LYS A 205 5.53 -8.20 12.79
N THR A 206 5.14 -7.99 11.54
CA THR A 206 3.79 -7.50 11.21
C THR A 206 2.75 -8.45 11.82
N GLY A 207 1.87 -7.91 12.68
CA GLY A 207 0.88 -8.64 13.47
C GLY A 207 1.26 -8.90 14.93
N ASP A 208 2.45 -8.53 15.38
CA ASP A 208 2.83 -8.59 16.80
C ASP A 208 2.02 -7.59 17.64
N VAL A 209 1.61 -7.97 18.86
CA VAL A 209 1.14 -7.00 19.85
C VAL A 209 2.33 -6.18 20.35
N ILE A 210 2.24 -4.85 20.21
CA ILE A 210 3.30 -3.93 20.65
C ILE A 210 3.11 -3.58 22.13
N GLY A 211 1.88 -3.27 22.53
CA GLY A 211 1.55 -2.90 23.90
C GLY A 211 0.11 -2.40 24.03
N GLU A 212 -0.25 -1.96 25.23
CA GLU A 212 -1.54 -1.35 25.52
C GLU A 212 -1.73 -0.03 24.76
N LEU A 213 -2.97 0.25 24.33
CA LEU A 213 -3.35 1.49 23.66
C LEU A 213 -3.43 2.65 24.66
N ARG A 214 -2.44 3.54 24.62
CA ARG A 214 -2.33 4.72 25.49
C ARG A 214 -2.41 6.00 24.66
N SER A 215 -3.60 6.58 24.58
CA SER A 215 -3.80 7.94 24.09
C SER A 215 -4.73 8.70 25.01
N ARG A 216 -4.30 9.89 25.43
CA ARG A 216 -5.11 10.78 26.27
C ARG A 216 -6.41 11.17 25.54
N ARG A 217 -6.32 11.55 24.26
CA ARG A 217 -7.49 12.00 23.47
C ARG A 217 -8.48 10.87 23.25
N LEU A 218 -7.99 9.67 22.90
CA LEU A 218 -8.87 8.51 22.71
C LEU A 218 -9.51 8.05 24.04
N ALA A 219 -8.77 8.11 25.14
CA ALA A 219 -9.29 7.77 26.47
C ALA A 219 -10.33 8.77 26.97
N GLU A 220 -10.09 10.08 26.81
CA GLU A 220 -11.04 11.15 27.17
C GLU A 220 -12.33 11.07 26.33
N ALA A 221 -12.23 10.65 25.06
CA ALA A 221 -13.39 10.37 24.21
C ALA A 221 -14.14 9.07 24.60
N GLY A 222 -13.57 8.27 25.50
CA GLY A 222 -14.14 7.02 25.98
C GLY A 222 -14.20 5.92 24.93
N VAL A 223 -13.37 5.98 23.87
CA VAL A 223 -13.36 4.98 22.79
C VAL A 223 -12.38 3.84 23.05
N VAL A 224 -11.49 3.95 24.04
CA VAL A 224 -10.54 2.89 24.41
C VAL A 224 -11.21 1.92 25.38
N LEU A 225 -11.31 0.64 25.01
CA LEU A 225 -11.82 -0.40 25.91
C LEU A 225 -10.74 -0.90 26.88
N PRO A 226 -11.13 -1.55 28.00
CA PRO A 226 -10.18 -2.27 28.83
C PRO A 226 -9.36 -3.27 28.00
N GLU A 227 -8.07 -3.36 28.26
CA GLU A 227 -7.13 -4.26 27.57
C GLU A 227 -6.98 -3.99 26.07
N ALA A 228 -7.39 -2.82 25.59
CA ALA A 228 -7.17 -2.42 24.21
C ALA A 228 -5.67 -2.41 23.87
N VAL A 229 -5.30 -2.99 22.73
CA VAL A 229 -3.89 -3.10 22.31
C VAL A 229 -3.59 -2.44 20.96
N VAL A 230 -2.33 -2.02 20.81
CA VAL A 230 -1.74 -1.63 19.54
C VAL A 230 -1.02 -2.82 18.94
N VAL A 231 -1.29 -3.08 17.66
CA VAL A 231 -0.70 -4.18 16.89
C VAL A 231 0.21 -3.59 15.81
N ALA A 232 1.37 -4.21 15.61
CA ALA A 232 2.29 -3.87 14.53
C ALA A 232 1.58 -4.06 13.20
N GLY A 233 1.31 -2.97 12.50
CA GLY A 233 0.85 -3.02 11.11
C GLY A 233 2.06 -3.05 10.18
N GLY A 234 2.11 -2.12 9.23
CA GLY A 234 3.23 -2.03 8.28
C GLY A 234 2.83 -1.56 6.89
N HIS A 235 3.52 -2.06 5.86
CA HIS A 235 3.32 -1.56 4.49
C HIS A 235 1.92 -1.93 3.95
N ASP A 236 1.26 -0.96 3.31
CA ASP A 236 -0.11 -1.04 2.80
C ASP A 236 -0.34 -2.27 1.88
N HIS A 237 0.50 -2.49 0.88
CA HIS A 237 0.31 -3.56 -0.09
C HIS A 237 0.46 -4.96 0.52
N PRO A 238 1.52 -5.28 1.29
CA PRO A 238 1.58 -6.53 2.04
C PRO A 238 0.37 -6.79 2.91
N ILE A 239 -0.12 -5.79 3.65
CA ILE A 239 -1.29 -5.94 4.52
C ILE A 239 -2.57 -6.17 3.72
N GLY A 240 -2.80 -5.40 2.65
CA GLY A 240 -3.93 -5.60 1.76
C GLY A 240 -3.95 -7.01 1.14
N GLY A 241 -2.79 -7.46 0.61
CA GLY A 241 -2.64 -8.80 0.06
C GLY A 241 -2.82 -9.92 1.09
N TRP A 242 -2.33 -9.73 2.31
CA TRP A 242 -2.55 -10.67 3.41
C TRP A 242 -4.02 -10.74 3.82
N GLY A 243 -4.72 -9.60 3.88
CA GLY A 243 -6.16 -9.54 4.15
C GLY A 243 -6.98 -10.36 3.15
N VAL A 244 -6.67 -10.21 1.86
CA VAL A 244 -7.32 -11.01 0.79
C VAL A 244 -6.96 -12.50 0.90
N THR A 245 -5.74 -12.83 1.32
CA THR A 245 -5.33 -14.22 1.58
C THR A 245 -6.15 -14.87 2.70
N GLN A 246 -6.74 -14.09 3.62
CA GLN A 246 -7.63 -14.62 4.64
C GLN A 246 -8.99 -15.05 4.07
N MET A 247 -9.42 -14.53 2.91
CA MET A 247 -10.62 -15.00 2.21
C MET A 247 -10.35 -16.32 1.48
N HIS A 248 -9.19 -16.44 0.84
CA HIS A 248 -8.79 -17.62 0.09
C HIS A 248 -7.26 -17.77 0.16
N ARG A 249 -6.80 -18.90 0.70
CA ARG A 249 -5.36 -19.18 0.79
C ARG A 249 -4.72 -19.14 -0.60
N GLY A 250 -3.55 -18.50 -0.69
CA GLY A 250 -2.83 -18.34 -1.94
C GLY A 250 -3.49 -17.37 -2.94
N ALA A 251 -4.43 -16.53 -2.51
CA ALA A 251 -5.01 -15.51 -3.37
C ALA A 251 -3.97 -14.47 -3.82
N VAL A 252 -4.21 -13.91 -5.00
CA VAL A 252 -3.49 -12.78 -5.57
C VAL A 252 -4.41 -11.58 -5.57
N LEU A 253 -3.94 -10.46 -5.03
CA LEU A 253 -4.63 -9.18 -5.09
C LEU A 253 -4.00 -8.32 -6.19
N ASP A 254 -4.82 -7.91 -7.14
CA ASP A 254 -4.54 -6.90 -8.15
C ASP A 254 -5.25 -5.58 -7.76
N SER A 255 -4.50 -4.72 -7.07
CA SER A 255 -4.99 -3.44 -6.56
C SER A 255 -4.72 -2.33 -7.55
N MET A 256 -5.77 -1.87 -8.24
CA MET A 256 -5.69 -0.85 -9.29
C MET A 256 -6.21 0.52 -8.79
N GLY A 257 -5.28 1.34 -8.28
CA GLY A 257 -5.50 2.68 -7.77
C GLY A 257 -4.70 3.72 -8.54
N THR A 258 -3.87 4.51 -7.84
CA THR A 258 -2.90 5.43 -8.47
C THR A 258 -1.87 4.68 -9.31
N ALA A 259 -1.34 3.60 -8.74
CA ALA A 259 -0.61 2.56 -9.46
C ALA A 259 -1.48 1.29 -9.51
N GLU A 260 -1.13 0.39 -10.40
CA GLU A 260 -1.59 -0.98 -10.35
C GLU A 260 -0.54 -1.83 -9.64
N VAL A 261 -0.96 -2.47 -8.56
CA VAL A 261 -0.06 -3.21 -7.68
C VAL A 261 -0.60 -4.60 -7.49
N VAL A 262 0.17 -5.59 -7.94
CA VAL A 262 -0.15 -6.99 -7.76
C VAL A 262 0.65 -7.52 -6.57
N VAL A 263 -0.04 -8.10 -5.60
CA VAL A 263 0.53 -8.58 -4.35
C VAL A 263 0.00 -9.95 -3.95
N ALA A 264 0.86 -10.81 -3.41
CA ALA A 264 0.47 -12.11 -2.88
C ALA A 264 1.38 -12.56 -1.72
N GLN A 265 0.86 -13.45 -0.87
CA GLN A 265 1.61 -14.12 0.19
C GLN A 265 2.06 -15.52 -0.29
N ALA A 266 3.31 -15.63 -0.75
CA ALA A 266 3.87 -16.88 -1.27
C ALA A 266 4.50 -17.72 -0.15
N SER A 267 4.32 -19.04 -0.19
CA SER A 267 4.93 -19.96 0.79
C SER A 267 6.38 -20.34 0.46
N SER A 268 6.84 -20.08 -0.77
CA SER A 268 8.21 -20.36 -1.22
C SER A 268 9.14 -19.16 -1.01
N LEU A 269 10.42 -19.44 -0.76
CA LEU A 269 11.47 -18.43 -0.90
C LEU A 269 11.56 -18.00 -2.37
N VAL A 270 11.61 -16.68 -2.59
CA VAL A 270 11.81 -16.08 -3.90
C VAL A 270 13.01 -15.17 -3.81
N SER A 271 14.00 -15.39 -4.67
CA SER A 271 15.19 -14.56 -4.79
C SER A 271 15.57 -14.39 -6.27
N GLY A 272 16.25 -13.29 -6.58
CA GLY A 272 16.85 -13.08 -7.90
C GLY A 272 15.90 -12.72 -9.04
N ASN A 273 14.67 -12.26 -8.75
CA ASN A 273 13.77 -11.72 -9.77
C ASN A 273 13.77 -10.18 -9.71
N PRO A 274 14.37 -9.47 -10.67
CA PRO A 274 14.46 -8.00 -10.64
C PRO A 274 13.11 -7.30 -10.85
N ASP A 275 12.10 -8.01 -11.36
CA ASP A 275 10.76 -7.48 -11.63
C ASP A 275 9.78 -7.70 -10.47
N LEU A 276 10.25 -8.29 -9.38
CA LEU A 276 9.50 -8.54 -8.15
C LEU A 276 10.17 -7.89 -6.95
N ASP A 277 9.38 -7.07 -6.26
CA ASP A 277 9.69 -6.69 -4.90
C ASP A 277 9.32 -7.87 -3.97
N VAL A 278 10.18 -8.17 -3.01
CA VAL A 278 10.03 -9.21 -2.01
C VAL A 278 10.15 -8.60 -0.62
N ALA A 279 9.20 -8.90 0.26
CA ALA A 279 9.24 -8.50 1.66
C ALA A 279 8.94 -9.70 2.57
N GLN A 280 9.04 -9.49 3.89
CA GLN A 280 8.56 -10.47 4.86
C GLN A 280 7.08 -10.77 4.63
N GLY A 281 6.70 -12.05 4.75
CA GLY A 281 5.30 -12.44 4.77
C GLY A 281 4.68 -12.19 6.13
N ILE A 282 3.37 -11.99 6.15
CA ILE A 282 2.64 -11.64 7.36
C ILE A 282 2.12 -12.92 8.04
N ARG A 283 2.41 -13.07 9.35
CA ARG A 283 1.96 -14.18 10.21
C ARG A 283 2.24 -15.58 9.67
N GLY A 284 3.51 -15.88 9.40
CA GLY A 284 4.01 -17.20 9.02
C GLY A 284 5.42 -17.11 8.43
N ASN A 285 5.88 -18.21 7.82
CA ASN A 285 7.17 -18.23 7.10
C ASN A 285 7.00 -17.88 5.60
N ALA A 286 5.96 -17.12 5.26
CA ALA A 286 5.68 -16.70 3.89
C ALA A 286 6.60 -15.53 3.46
N ARG A 287 6.60 -15.24 2.16
CA ARG A 287 7.14 -14.02 1.55
C ARG A 287 6.01 -13.22 0.95
N THR A 288 6.07 -11.90 1.08
CA THR A 288 5.21 -11.04 0.28
C THR A 288 5.89 -10.80 -1.06
N LEU A 289 5.20 -11.10 -2.15
CA LEU A 289 5.63 -10.76 -3.51
C LEU A 289 4.82 -9.58 -4.01
N LEU A 290 5.48 -8.63 -4.65
CA LEU A 290 4.87 -7.38 -5.08
C LEU A 290 5.42 -6.96 -6.45
N THR A 291 4.55 -6.49 -7.34
CA THR A 291 4.97 -5.78 -8.55
C THR A 291 4.09 -4.55 -8.74
N VAL A 292 4.69 -3.49 -9.28
CA VAL A 292 4.07 -2.17 -9.39
C VAL A 292 4.13 -1.72 -10.84
N GLN A 293 2.99 -1.30 -11.38
CA GLN A 293 2.82 -0.71 -12.70
C GLN A 293 2.31 0.74 -12.55
N GLU A 294 2.93 1.67 -13.26
CA GLU A 294 2.63 3.11 -13.21
C GLU A 294 1.35 3.48 -13.98
N LEU A 295 0.22 2.87 -13.61
CA LEU A 295 -1.04 2.92 -14.37
C LEU A 295 -1.54 4.35 -14.60
N ASN A 296 -1.83 5.12 -13.54
CA ASN A 296 -2.37 6.47 -13.72
C ASN A 296 -1.37 7.41 -14.37
N ARG A 297 -0.07 7.30 -14.07
CA ARG A 297 0.95 8.16 -14.69
C ARG A 297 0.92 8.06 -16.22
N ASN A 298 0.78 6.84 -16.75
CA ASN A 298 0.68 6.60 -18.19
C ASN A 298 -0.64 7.11 -18.78
N VAL A 299 -1.74 6.90 -18.07
CA VAL A 299 -3.07 7.37 -18.45
C VAL A 299 -3.14 8.90 -18.47
N ASP A 300 -2.60 9.56 -17.44
CA ASP A 300 -2.57 11.01 -17.30
C ASP A 300 -1.71 11.65 -18.39
N TRP A 301 -0.56 11.04 -18.71
CA TRP A 301 0.27 11.49 -19.82
C TRP A 301 -0.48 11.42 -21.16
N ALA A 302 -1.10 10.27 -21.47
CA ALA A 302 -1.87 10.12 -22.70
C ALA A 302 -3.10 11.04 -22.75
N SER A 303 -3.66 11.36 -21.58
CA SER A 303 -4.83 12.23 -21.42
C SER A 303 -4.54 13.72 -21.59
N GLN A 304 -3.28 14.11 -21.78
CA GLN A 304 -2.91 15.48 -22.16
C GLN A 304 -3.49 15.87 -23.53
N ASP A 305 -3.68 14.90 -24.42
CA ASP A 305 -4.50 15.05 -25.62
C ASP A 305 -6.00 14.90 -25.24
N PRO A 306 -6.84 15.96 -25.38
CA PRO A 306 -8.24 15.92 -24.95
C PRO A 306 -9.10 14.90 -25.70
N GLU A 307 -8.79 14.60 -26.97
CA GLU A 307 -9.56 13.64 -27.76
C GLU A 307 -9.21 12.21 -27.36
N VAL A 308 -7.92 11.94 -27.12
CA VAL A 308 -7.44 10.67 -26.56
C VAL A 308 -8.03 10.45 -25.17
N ASN A 309 -8.02 11.46 -24.30
CA ASN A 309 -8.62 11.40 -22.96
C ASN A 309 -10.11 11.00 -23.02
N ARG A 310 -10.88 11.65 -23.91
CA ARG A 310 -12.31 11.34 -24.09
C ARG A 310 -12.51 9.89 -24.53
N ALA A 311 -11.77 9.44 -25.55
CA ALA A 311 -11.85 8.07 -26.05
C ALA A 311 -11.44 7.06 -24.97
N LEU A 312 -10.34 7.32 -24.25
CA LEU A 312 -9.81 6.45 -23.20
C LEU A 312 -10.80 6.30 -22.04
N ARG A 313 -11.40 7.40 -21.56
CA ARG A 313 -12.47 7.35 -20.54
C ARG A 313 -13.69 6.54 -21.02
N MET A 314 -14.05 6.65 -22.29
CA MET A 314 -15.15 5.85 -22.86
C MET A 314 -14.78 4.37 -22.98
N ILE A 315 -13.54 4.03 -23.32
CA ILE A 315 -13.04 2.64 -23.35
C ILE A 315 -13.03 2.05 -21.94
N ILE A 316 -12.43 2.75 -20.97
CA ILE A 316 -12.33 2.32 -19.56
C ILE A 316 -13.71 2.10 -18.96
N SER A 317 -14.64 3.04 -19.16
CA SER A 317 -16.03 2.87 -18.68
C SER A 317 -16.83 1.84 -19.49
N GLY A 318 -16.34 1.46 -20.66
CA GLY A 318 -16.98 0.47 -21.53
C GLY A 318 -18.07 1.03 -22.45
N LYS A 319 -18.13 2.35 -22.62
CA LYS A 319 -19.02 3.09 -23.53
C LYS A 319 -18.50 3.11 -24.98
N LEU A 320 -17.22 2.84 -25.19
CA LEU A 320 -16.58 2.72 -26.49
C LEU A 320 -15.84 1.39 -26.55
N LYS A 321 -15.97 0.67 -27.66
CA LYS A 321 -15.13 -0.51 -27.92
C LYS A 321 -13.79 -0.05 -28.49
N PRO A 322 -12.66 -0.61 -28.02
CA PRO A 322 -11.37 -0.34 -28.67
C PRO A 322 -11.39 -0.88 -30.11
N ASP A 323 -10.56 -0.29 -30.96
CA ASP A 323 -10.35 -0.74 -32.34
C ASP A 323 -9.14 -1.71 -32.43
N SER A 324 -8.70 -2.01 -33.65
CA SER A 324 -7.59 -2.93 -33.92
C SER A 324 -6.25 -2.51 -33.33
N TYR A 325 -6.08 -1.26 -32.90
CA TYR A 325 -4.86 -0.82 -32.23
C TYR A 325 -4.77 -1.28 -30.78
N LEU A 326 -5.77 -2.00 -30.26
CA LEU A 326 -5.69 -2.62 -28.93
C LEU A 326 -4.44 -3.50 -28.79
N ASP A 327 -4.05 -4.25 -29.82
CA ASP A 327 -2.87 -5.13 -29.77
C ASP A 327 -1.58 -4.45 -30.24
N SER A 328 -1.65 -3.16 -30.61
CA SER A 328 -0.49 -2.39 -31.03
C SER A 328 0.44 -2.09 -29.86
N ASP A 329 1.74 -2.06 -30.13
CA ASP A 329 2.79 -1.60 -29.20
C ASP A 329 3.23 -0.16 -29.50
N CYS A 330 2.42 0.59 -30.25
CA CYS A 330 2.72 1.98 -30.60
C CYS A 330 2.66 2.95 -29.40
N PHE A 331 2.17 2.51 -28.24
CA PHE A 331 2.29 3.25 -26.98
C PHE A 331 3.39 2.63 -26.12
N ILE A 332 4.39 3.43 -25.78
CA ILE A 332 5.55 3.03 -24.97
C ILE A 332 5.29 3.50 -23.53
N VAL A 333 5.19 2.54 -22.62
CA VAL A 333 4.89 2.77 -21.20
C VAL A 333 6.06 3.46 -20.51
N GLY A 334 5.78 4.54 -19.78
CA GLY A 334 6.71 5.09 -18.80
C GLY A 334 6.83 4.17 -17.60
N GLY A 335 8.06 3.79 -17.26
CA GLY A 335 8.36 2.74 -16.29
C GLY A 335 9.02 3.22 -15.00
N ARG A 336 9.43 2.23 -14.19
CA ARG A 336 10.23 2.43 -12.96
C ARG A 336 11.50 3.22 -13.28
N GLY A 337 11.86 4.16 -12.41
CA GLY A 337 13.01 5.06 -12.63
C GLY A 337 12.70 6.33 -13.44
N GLY A 338 11.43 6.58 -13.76
CA GLY A 338 11.01 7.90 -14.26
C GLY A 338 11.01 8.04 -15.79
N SER A 339 11.22 6.97 -16.56
CA SER A 339 11.10 7.04 -18.03
C SER A 339 9.73 7.57 -18.44
N MET A 340 9.72 8.48 -19.43
CA MET A 340 8.49 9.15 -19.85
C MET A 340 7.72 8.27 -20.83
N PRO A 341 6.38 8.18 -20.69
CA PRO A 341 5.56 7.53 -21.71
C PRO A 341 5.69 8.27 -23.04
N SER A 342 5.53 7.55 -24.14
CA SER A 342 5.56 8.13 -25.49
C SER A 342 4.75 7.31 -26.49
N PHE A 343 4.48 7.90 -27.64
CA PHE A 343 4.00 7.16 -28.81
C PHE A 343 5.17 6.92 -29.76
N SER A 344 5.18 5.76 -30.43
CA SER A 344 6.10 5.47 -31.51
C SER A 344 5.85 6.39 -32.71
N VAL A 345 6.84 6.48 -33.60
CA VAL A 345 6.79 7.38 -34.77
C VAL A 345 5.66 7.02 -35.74
N ASP A 346 5.29 5.75 -35.80
CA ASP A 346 4.25 5.17 -36.64
C ASP A 346 2.87 5.10 -35.95
N ALA A 347 2.73 5.69 -34.75
CA ALA A 347 1.46 5.72 -34.04
C ALA A 347 0.37 6.43 -34.87
N PRO A 348 -0.89 5.93 -34.83
CA PRO A 348 -1.97 6.45 -35.65
C PRO A 348 -2.30 7.90 -35.25
N SER A 349 -2.81 8.69 -36.19
CA SER A 349 -3.32 10.03 -35.88
C SER A 349 -4.70 9.99 -35.18
N CYS A 350 -5.48 8.93 -35.39
CA CYS A 350 -6.82 8.80 -34.82
C CYS A 350 -6.77 8.64 -33.28
N ALA A 351 -7.51 9.49 -32.57
CA ALA A 351 -7.57 9.49 -31.11
C ALA A 351 -8.12 8.17 -30.53
N ILE A 352 -9.10 7.54 -31.18
CA ILE A 352 -9.66 6.25 -30.75
C ILE A 352 -8.59 5.16 -30.84
N SER A 353 -7.80 5.15 -31.90
CA SER A 353 -6.73 4.17 -32.11
C SER A 353 -5.60 4.36 -31.10
N LYS A 354 -5.18 5.62 -30.83
CA LYS A 354 -4.22 5.92 -29.75
C LYS A 354 -4.73 5.48 -28.39
N ALA A 355 -6.00 5.79 -28.05
CA ALA A 355 -6.60 5.38 -26.79
C ALA A 355 -6.72 3.85 -26.68
N SER A 356 -7.00 3.16 -27.79
CA SER A 356 -7.03 1.69 -27.85
C SER A 356 -5.64 1.11 -27.58
N ALA A 357 -4.59 1.64 -28.20
CA ALA A 357 -3.21 1.23 -27.92
C ALA A 357 -2.80 1.45 -26.46
N VAL A 358 -3.10 2.62 -25.90
CA VAL A 358 -2.83 2.91 -24.47
C VAL A 358 -3.53 1.91 -23.57
N ALA A 359 -4.83 1.67 -23.78
CA ALA A 359 -5.59 0.72 -22.97
C ALA A 359 -5.09 -0.72 -23.11
N GLY A 360 -4.72 -1.11 -24.33
CA GLY A 360 -4.18 -2.44 -24.63
C GLY A 360 -2.84 -2.71 -23.98
N VAL A 361 -1.86 -1.83 -24.21
CA VAL A 361 -0.52 -1.99 -23.63
C VAL A 361 -0.56 -2.00 -22.11
N LEU A 362 -1.35 -1.11 -21.48
CA LEU A 362 -1.46 -1.06 -20.01
C LEU A 362 -2.17 -2.28 -19.44
N SER A 363 -3.24 -2.77 -20.08
CA SER A 363 -3.93 -3.99 -19.63
C SER A 363 -3.06 -5.25 -19.79
N ARG A 364 -2.26 -5.34 -20.87
CA ARG A 364 -1.25 -6.39 -21.03
C ARG A 364 -0.18 -6.32 -19.94
N ALA A 365 0.39 -5.13 -19.68
CA ALA A 365 1.40 -4.93 -18.64
C ALA A 365 0.89 -5.35 -17.25
N GLY A 366 -0.37 -5.01 -16.92
CA GLY A 366 -1.05 -5.45 -15.72
C GLY A 366 -1.28 -6.98 -15.66
N ASN A 367 -1.69 -7.59 -16.76
CA ASN A 367 -1.84 -9.06 -16.82
C ASN A 367 -0.50 -9.80 -16.71
N ASP A 368 0.57 -9.25 -17.28
CA ASP A 368 1.91 -9.82 -17.15
C ASP A 368 2.43 -9.67 -15.71
N ALA A 369 2.11 -8.57 -15.03
CA ALA A 369 2.33 -8.41 -13.59
C ALA A 369 1.62 -9.51 -12.77
N VAL A 370 0.35 -9.79 -13.10
CA VAL A 370 -0.40 -10.89 -12.49
C VAL A 370 0.27 -12.24 -12.74
N LYS A 371 0.64 -12.55 -13.99
CA LYS A 371 1.34 -13.81 -14.34
C LYS A 371 2.67 -13.97 -13.59
N ARG A 372 3.45 -12.88 -13.48
CA ARG A 372 4.74 -12.87 -12.76
C ARG A 372 4.59 -13.25 -11.28
N VAL A 373 3.52 -12.81 -10.62
CA VAL A 373 3.25 -13.19 -9.22
C VAL A 373 2.63 -14.58 -9.16
N ALA A 374 1.66 -14.88 -10.03
CA ALA A 374 0.88 -16.12 -10.03
C ALA A 374 1.74 -17.39 -10.18
N GLN A 375 2.87 -17.32 -10.89
CA GLN A 375 3.77 -18.48 -11.05
C GLN A 375 4.34 -19.01 -9.71
N TYR A 376 4.32 -18.18 -8.64
CA TYR A 376 4.76 -18.56 -7.29
C TYR A 376 3.60 -18.98 -6.39
N MET A 377 2.37 -19.02 -6.92
CA MET A 377 1.15 -19.30 -6.18
C MET A 377 0.61 -20.69 -6.53
N PRO A 378 -0.24 -21.29 -5.68
CA PRO A 378 -0.92 -22.54 -6.00
C PRO A 378 -1.70 -22.44 -7.31
N ALA A 379 -1.79 -23.53 -8.08
CA ALA A 379 -2.47 -23.54 -9.37
C ALA A 379 -3.97 -23.16 -9.30
N ASN A 380 -4.59 -23.29 -8.13
CA ASN A 380 -5.97 -22.89 -7.84
C ASN A 380 -6.09 -21.53 -7.16
N ALA A 381 -5.05 -20.67 -7.25
CA ALA A 381 -5.07 -19.33 -6.71
C ALA A 381 -6.27 -18.53 -7.24
N ALA A 382 -6.96 -17.83 -6.33
CA ALA A 382 -8.03 -16.90 -6.69
C ALA A 382 -7.45 -15.51 -6.97
N PHE A 383 -7.94 -14.86 -8.03
CA PHE A 383 -7.50 -13.52 -8.42
C PHE A 383 -8.57 -12.50 -8.04
N TYR A 384 -8.18 -11.57 -7.18
CA TYR A 384 -9.05 -10.51 -6.70
C TYR A 384 -8.59 -9.16 -7.21
N CYS A 385 -9.52 -8.36 -7.73
CA CYS A 385 -9.31 -6.99 -8.15
C CYS A 385 -9.90 -6.02 -7.13
N ALA A 386 -9.16 -4.96 -6.81
CA ALA A 386 -9.63 -3.89 -5.93
C ALA A 386 -9.23 -2.50 -6.48
N GLY A 387 -9.74 -1.45 -5.84
CA GLY A 387 -9.45 -0.06 -6.19
C GLY A 387 -10.41 0.56 -7.20
N GLY A 388 -10.18 1.83 -7.53
CA GLY A 388 -11.10 2.63 -8.35
C GLY A 388 -11.29 2.06 -9.76
N TRP A 389 -10.24 1.51 -10.36
CA TRP A 389 -10.29 0.91 -11.69
C TRP A 389 -11.05 -0.42 -11.74
N ALA A 390 -11.08 -1.16 -10.62
CA ALA A 390 -11.89 -2.37 -10.51
C ALA A 390 -13.41 -2.08 -10.57
N ARG A 391 -13.83 -0.81 -10.53
CA ARG A 391 -15.23 -0.39 -10.73
C ARG A 391 -15.56 -0.06 -12.18
N SER A 392 -14.58 -0.09 -13.08
CA SER A 392 -14.71 0.27 -14.49
C SER A 392 -14.97 -0.97 -15.34
N PRO A 393 -16.22 -1.19 -15.83
CA PRO A 393 -16.57 -2.44 -16.50
C PRO A 393 -15.83 -2.65 -17.82
N GLY A 394 -15.48 -1.57 -18.52
CA GLY A 394 -14.68 -1.64 -19.75
C GLY A 394 -13.25 -2.10 -19.46
N TRP A 395 -12.63 -1.56 -18.42
CA TRP A 395 -11.29 -1.96 -17.99
C TRP A 395 -11.22 -3.44 -17.57
N LEU A 396 -12.16 -3.87 -16.72
CA LEU A 396 -12.21 -5.27 -16.31
C LEU A 396 -12.46 -6.22 -17.50
N ARG A 397 -13.26 -5.82 -18.49
CA ARG A 397 -13.42 -6.57 -19.73
C ARG A 397 -12.10 -6.72 -20.49
N LEU A 398 -11.32 -5.65 -20.59
CA LEU A 398 -10.00 -5.70 -21.25
C LEU A 398 -9.07 -6.66 -20.52
N LYS A 399 -8.93 -6.52 -19.20
CA LYS A 399 -8.08 -7.43 -18.41
C LYS A 399 -8.52 -8.88 -18.55
N GLN A 400 -9.82 -9.17 -18.46
CA GLN A 400 -10.36 -10.51 -18.61
C GLN A 400 -10.18 -11.06 -20.03
N SER A 401 -10.31 -10.24 -21.07
CA SER A 401 -10.15 -10.69 -22.47
C SER A 401 -8.71 -11.08 -22.82
N LEU A 402 -7.75 -10.61 -22.03
CA LEU A 402 -6.31 -10.82 -22.22
C LEU A 402 -5.72 -11.76 -21.14
N SER A 403 -6.56 -12.40 -20.33
CA SER A 403 -6.16 -13.27 -19.21
C SER A 403 -7.02 -14.52 -19.14
N ASP A 404 -6.37 -15.67 -18.89
CA ASP A 404 -7.07 -16.94 -18.65
C ASP A 404 -7.60 -17.07 -17.21
N ALA A 405 -7.25 -16.15 -16.33
CA ALA A 405 -7.66 -16.17 -14.93
C ALA A 405 -9.06 -15.56 -14.72
N GLU A 406 -9.88 -16.20 -13.89
CA GLU A 406 -11.18 -15.64 -13.46
C GLU A 406 -10.96 -14.46 -12.50
N LEU A 407 -11.35 -13.25 -12.92
CA LEU A 407 -11.26 -12.04 -12.09
C LEU A 407 -12.46 -11.91 -11.14
N ARG A 408 -12.18 -11.65 -9.86
CA ARG A 408 -13.20 -11.41 -8.81
C ARG A 408 -13.03 -10.01 -8.24
N VAL A 409 -14.08 -9.20 -8.21
CA VAL A 409 -13.98 -7.84 -7.67
C VAL A 409 -14.29 -7.85 -6.18
N ILE A 410 -13.43 -7.24 -5.38
CA ILE A 410 -13.68 -7.00 -3.95
C ILE A 410 -14.65 -5.83 -3.82
N ALA A 411 -15.75 -6.04 -3.10
CA ALA A 411 -16.78 -5.02 -2.93
C ALA A 411 -16.34 -3.91 -1.97
N GLU A 412 -15.58 -4.26 -0.94
CA GLU A 412 -15.03 -3.30 0.02
C GLU A 412 -14.03 -2.34 -0.66
N PRO A 413 -14.28 -1.02 -0.65
CA PRO A 413 -13.30 -0.03 -1.14
C PRO A 413 -11.97 -0.04 -0.37
N GLU A 414 -12.02 -0.23 0.94
CA GLU A 414 -10.89 0.03 1.85
C GLU A 414 -10.16 -1.26 2.23
N VAL A 415 -9.78 -2.05 1.22
CA VAL A 415 -9.13 -3.37 1.38
C VAL A 415 -7.94 -3.33 2.33
N THR A 416 -7.09 -2.30 2.20
CA THR A 416 -5.90 -2.14 3.06
C THR A 416 -6.28 -1.89 4.52
N ALA A 417 -7.19 -0.95 4.78
CA ALA A 417 -7.64 -0.64 6.14
C ALA A 417 -8.38 -1.84 6.76
N VAL A 418 -9.22 -2.54 6.00
CA VAL A 418 -9.85 -3.79 6.46
C VAL A 418 -8.80 -4.87 6.73
N GLY A 419 -7.79 -5.01 5.87
CA GLY A 419 -6.65 -5.91 6.11
C GLY A 419 -5.93 -5.61 7.43
N ALA A 420 -5.73 -4.33 7.76
CA ALA A 420 -5.16 -3.91 9.04
C ALA A 420 -6.09 -4.25 10.23
N ALA A 421 -7.40 -4.04 10.08
CA ALA A 421 -8.37 -4.40 11.13
C ALA A 421 -8.41 -5.93 11.38
N LEU A 422 -8.37 -6.73 10.31
CA LEU A 422 -8.27 -8.20 10.39
C LEU A 422 -6.95 -8.64 11.05
N LEU A 423 -5.86 -7.92 10.77
CA LEU A 423 -4.57 -8.17 11.41
C LEU A 423 -4.64 -7.91 12.92
N ALA A 424 -5.29 -6.80 13.31
CA ALA A 424 -5.53 -6.45 14.70
C ALA A 424 -6.39 -7.50 15.42
N ALA A 425 -7.48 -7.97 14.80
CA ALA A 425 -8.31 -9.06 15.32
C ALA A 425 -7.51 -10.35 15.51
N ALA A 426 -6.78 -10.77 14.49
CA ALA A 426 -6.03 -12.01 14.56
C ALA A 426 -4.96 -11.95 15.67
N ALA A 427 -4.38 -10.78 15.97
CA ALA A 427 -3.34 -10.60 16.98
C ALA A 427 -3.85 -10.82 18.41
N ILE A 428 -5.12 -10.50 18.66
CA ILE A 428 -5.81 -10.78 19.93
C ILE A 428 -6.54 -12.13 19.95
N GLY A 429 -6.30 -12.99 18.94
CA GLY A 429 -6.97 -14.29 18.81
C GLY A 429 -8.44 -14.22 18.42
N GLY A 430 -8.90 -13.07 17.91
CA GLY A 430 -10.26 -12.90 17.39
C GLY A 430 -10.45 -13.65 16.06
N ASP A 431 -11.62 -14.26 15.91
CA ASP A 431 -12.06 -14.93 14.69
C ASP A 431 -13.04 -14.04 13.93
N VAL A 432 -12.49 -13.14 13.12
CA VAL A 432 -13.25 -12.19 12.30
C VAL A 432 -13.25 -12.67 10.86
N ASP A 433 -14.44 -12.91 10.30
CA ASP A 433 -14.59 -13.45 8.95
C ASP A 433 -14.15 -12.42 7.89
N ALA A 434 -13.01 -12.70 7.24
CA ALA A 434 -12.46 -11.84 6.19
C ALA A 434 -13.34 -11.77 4.93
N GLY A 435 -14.10 -12.82 4.64
CA GLY A 435 -15.07 -12.84 3.55
C GLY A 435 -16.18 -11.83 3.79
N VAL A 436 -16.73 -11.80 5.01
CA VAL A 436 -17.71 -10.79 5.43
C VAL A 436 -17.08 -9.39 5.42
N ALA A 437 -15.85 -9.23 5.91
CA ALA A 437 -15.21 -7.92 6.00
C ALA A 437 -14.88 -7.30 4.63
N LEU A 438 -14.45 -8.12 3.66
CA LEU A 438 -14.01 -7.63 2.34
C LEU A 438 -15.12 -7.71 1.27
N SER A 439 -16.16 -8.52 1.47
CA SER A 439 -17.24 -8.70 0.48
C SER A 439 -18.65 -8.43 1.03
N GLY A 440 -18.81 -8.25 2.34
CA GLY A 440 -20.11 -8.22 3.01
C GLY A 440 -20.81 -9.59 2.96
N ASP A 441 -22.13 -9.59 3.14
CA ASP A 441 -22.99 -10.77 2.92
C ASP A 441 -23.09 -11.18 1.43
N VAL A 442 -22.50 -10.38 0.53
CA VAL A 442 -22.48 -10.62 -0.90
C VAL A 442 -21.22 -11.41 -1.22
N LYS A 443 -21.36 -12.67 -1.67
CA LYS A 443 -20.21 -13.41 -2.23
C LYS A 443 -19.57 -12.55 -3.33
N PRO A 444 -18.21 -12.47 -3.42
CA PRO A 444 -17.53 -11.74 -4.48
C PRO A 444 -18.19 -12.08 -5.82
N SER A 445 -18.70 -11.06 -6.52
CA SER A 445 -19.43 -11.32 -7.76
C SER A 445 -18.46 -11.87 -8.79
N ARG A 446 -18.77 -13.07 -9.29
CA ARG A 446 -18.11 -13.59 -10.49
C ARG A 446 -18.47 -12.67 -11.62
N THR A 447 -17.48 -11.99 -12.19
CA THR A 447 -17.75 -11.16 -13.35
C THR A 447 -17.37 -11.95 -14.61
N VAL A 448 -18.36 -12.66 -15.15
CA VAL A 448 -18.22 -13.34 -16.44
C VAL A 448 -18.42 -12.29 -17.53
N PHE A 449 -17.34 -11.88 -18.17
CA PHE A 449 -17.39 -11.02 -19.33
C PHE A 449 -17.43 -11.86 -20.61
N ALA A 450 -18.29 -11.50 -21.56
CA ALA A 450 -18.21 -12.08 -22.89
C ALA A 450 -16.84 -11.72 -23.51
N PRO A 451 -16.10 -12.70 -24.07
CA PRO A 451 -14.81 -12.42 -24.71
C PRO A 451 -14.98 -11.40 -25.84
N LEU A 452 -14.00 -10.50 -26.01
CA LEU A 452 -13.94 -9.66 -27.19
C LEU A 452 -13.76 -10.56 -28.43
N PRO A 453 -14.44 -10.30 -29.55
CA PRO A 453 -14.34 -11.16 -30.73
C PRO A 453 -12.89 -11.32 -31.19
N ALA A 454 -12.50 -12.56 -31.53
CA ALA A 454 -11.15 -12.95 -31.95
C ALA A 454 -10.61 -12.23 -33.23
N ALA A 455 -11.38 -11.33 -33.83
CA ALA A 455 -10.92 -10.43 -34.88
C ALA A 455 -9.99 -9.31 -34.37
N LEU A 456 -9.81 -9.20 -33.05
CA LEU A 456 -8.87 -8.32 -32.34
C LEU A 456 -7.84 -9.18 -31.56
N ALA A 457 -7.41 -10.31 -32.11
CA ALA A 457 -6.49 -11.24 -31.46
C ALA A 457 -5.54 -11.94 -32.46
N ARG A 458 -5.20 -11.26 -33.58
CA ARG A 458 -4.28 -11.80 -34.60
C ARG A 458 -3.32 -10.76 -35.10
#